data_AF-A0A959IMM7-F1
#
_entry.id   AF-A0A959IMM7-F1
#
_cell.length_a   1.000
_cell.length_b   1.000
_cell.length_c   1.000
_cell.angle_alpha   90.00
_cell.angle_beta   90.00
_cell.angle_gamma   90.00
#
_symmetry.space_group_name_H-M   'P 1'
#
loop_
_entity.id
_entity.type
_entity.pdbx_description
1 polymer ?
#
loop_
_entity_poly.entity_id
_entity_poly.type
_entity_poly.pdbx_seq_one_letter_code
_entity_poly.pdbx_strand_id
1 'polypeptide(L)'
;VKPILSDRCFKCHGPDEKTREAGLRLDTKDGALAALVDEDGNPTDLHAIVPGDPRNSQLVARVHATDPEERMPPADSKLSLSPVEIATLERWIEQGAEWKDHWAFTPPAQAARPEVRAAGWPRNEIDRFVLARLERERLEPAPEEVPERWLRRASLDITGLPPSIEELD
;
A
#
# COMPACT_ATOMS: atom_id res chain seq x y z
N VAL A 1 -4.91 -0.70 4.68
CA VAL A 1 -5.19 -1.26 6.02
C VAL A 1 -4.08 -0.94 7.02
N LYS A 2 -2.82 -1.32 6.77
CA LYS A 2 -1.72 -1.05 7.71
C LYS A 2 -1.63 0.40 8.24
N PRO A 3 -1.83 1.46 7.42
CA PRO A 3 -1.88 2.83 7.95
C PRO A 3 -3.00 3.04 8.99
N ILE A 4 -4.18 2.46 8.78
CA ILE A 4 -5.30 2.53 9.73
C ILE A 4 -4.92 1.87 11.06
N LEU A 5 -4.35 0.66 11.01
CA LEU A 5 -3.91 -0.04 12.23
C LEU A 5 -2.81 0.74 12.97
N SER A 6 -1.85 1.30 12.21
CA SER A 6 -0.77 2.12 12.75
C SER A 6 -1.30 3.36 13.48
N ASP A 7 -2.19 4.10 12.83
CA ASP A 7 -2.65 5.40 13.32
C ASP A 7 -3.72 5.28 14.41
N ARG A 8 -4.52 4.19 14.39
CA ARG A 8 -5.69 4.03 15.26
C ARG A 8 -5.51 3.00 16.37
N CYS A 9 -4.60 2.04 16.21
CA CYS A 9 -4.54 0.87 17.09
C CYS A 9 -3.18 0.69 17.79
N PHE A 10 -2.05 1.00 17.13
CA PHE A 10 -0.72 0.66 17.67
C PHE A 10 -0.33 1.44 18.92
N LYS A 11 -0.99 2.55 19.21
CA LYS A 11 -0.78 3.29 20.45
C LYS A 11 -1.00 2.42 21.70
N CYS A 12 -2.03 1.57 21.67
CA CYS A 12 -2.41 0.68 22.77
C CYS A 12 -2.19 -0.80 22.47
N HIS A 13 -2.09 -1.20 21.20
CA HIS A 13 -1.91 -2.62 20.79
C HIS A 13 -0.73 -2.80 19.83
N GLY A 14 0.33 -2.01 20.01
CA GLY A 14 1.50 -2.01 19.14
C GLY A 14 2.78 -2.49 19.84
N PRO A 15 3.95 -2.08 19.31
CA PRO A 15 5.24 -2.61 19.75
C PRO A 15 5.71 -2.09 21.11
N ASP A 16 5.15 -0.99 21.63
CA ASP A 16 5.52 -0.49 22.96
C ASP A 16 4.85 -1.32 24.05
N GLU A 17 5.63 -2.05 24.84
CA GLU A 17 5.14 -2.88 25.94
C GLU A 17 4.53 -2.07 27.07
N LYS A 18 4.98 -0.82 27.29
CA LYS A 18 4.55 -0.02 28.44
C LYS A 18 3.14 0.52 28.29
N THR A 19 2.69 0.70 27.06
CA THR A 19 1.34 1.17 26.73
C THR A 19 0.46 0.06 26.19
N ARG A 20 0.96 -1.19 26.15
CA ARG A 20 0.25 -2.31 25.55
C ARG A 20 -0.87 -2.80 26.45
N GLU A 21 -2.08 -2.74 25.94
CA GLU A 21 -3.28 -3.23 26.60
C GLU A 21 -3.61 -4.65 26.15
N ALA A 22 -4.12 -5.46 27.09
CA ALA A 22 -4.55 -6.84 26.91
C ALA A 22 -3.49 -7.78 26.27
N GLY A 23 -2.21 -7.41 26.33
CA GLY A 23 -1.13 -8.16 25.67
C GLY A 23 -1.25 -8.23 24.13
N LEU A 24 -2.22 -7.54 23.52
CA LEU A 24 -2.57 -7.67 22.12
C LEU A 24 -1.54 -6.95 21.22
N ARG A 25 -1.13 -7.62 20.15
CA ARG A 25 -0.14 -7.17 19.17
C ARG A 25 -0.77 -7.07 17.78
N LEU A 26 -1.29 -5.90 17.43
CA LEU A 26 -1.80 -5.63 16.08
C LEU A 26 -0.71 -5.19 15.10
N ASP A 27 0.52 -4.98 15.57
CA ASP A 27 1.67 -4.58 14.74
C ASP A 27 2.39 -5.76 14.05
N THR A 28 2.15 -6.99 14.52
CA THR A 28 2.72 -8.21 13.94
C THR A 28 1.60 -9.14 13.44
N LYS A 29 1.90 -9.93 12.41
CA LYS A 29 0.97 -10.91 11.86
C LYS A 29 0.56 -11.94 12.92
N ASP A 30 1.55 -12.56 13.54
CA ASP A 30 1.31 -13.65 14.50
C ASP A 30 0.53 -13.15 15.72
N GLY A 31 0.82 -11.94 16.20
CA GLY A 31 0.10 -11.33 17.30
C GLY A 31 -1.35 -10.97 16.97
N ALA A 32 -1.59 -10.46 15.75
CA ALA A 32 -2.92 -10.06 15.30
C ALA A 32 -3.85 -11.26 15.06
N LEU A 33 -3.27 -12.41 14.73
CA LEU A 33 -3.96 -13.67 14.43
C LEU A 33 -3.92 -14.66 15.59
N ALA A 34 -3.25 -14.35 16.69
CA ALA A 34 -3.22 -15.22 17.87
C ALA A 34 -4.55 -15.18 18.62
N ALA A 35 -4.78 -16.24 19.40
CA ALA A 35 -5.81 -16.26 20.41
C ALA A 35 -5.59 -15.10 21.40
N LEU A 36 -6.67 -14.39 21.72
CA LEU A 36 -6.69 -13.41 22.80
C LEU A 36 -6.49 -14.12 24.13
N VAL A 37 -5.90 -13.42 25.10
CA VAL A 37 -5.68 -13.95 26.44
C VAL A 37 -6.70 -13.40 27.43
N ASP A 38 -6.98 -14.17 28.48
CA ASP A 38 -7.76 -13.71 29.63
C ASP A 38 -6.90 -12.87 30.60
N GLU A 39 -7.49 -12.45 31.73
CA GLU A 39 -6.81 -11.65 32.75
C GLU A 39 -5.60 -12.36 33.38
N ASP A 40 -5.61 -13.70 33.40
CA ASP A 40 -4.54 -14.55 33.92
C ASP A 40 -3.46 -14.86 32.84
N GLY A 41 -3.67 -14.40 31.60
CA GLY A 41 -2.77 -14.62 30.47
C GLY A 41 -2.98 -15.95 29.75
N ASN A 42 -4.06 -16.68 30.02
CA ASN A 42 -4.36 -17.94 29.33
C ASN A 42 -5.05 -17.69 28.00
N PRO A 43 -4.74 -18.47 26.94
CA PRO A 43 -5.42 -18.36 25.66
C PRO A 43 -6.93 -18.63 25.75
N THR A 44 -7.71 -17.81 25.05
CA THR A 44 -9.16 -17.96 24.87
C THR A 44 -9.49 -18.49 23.48
N ASP A 45 -10.76 -18.79 23.20
CA ASP A 45 -11.22 -19.15 21.85
C ASP A 45 -11.39 -17.94 20.92
N LEU A 46 -11.22 -16.72 21.44
CA LEU A 46 -11.44 -15.47 20.70
C LEU A 46 -10.15 -14.99 20.05
N HIS A 47 -10.29 -14.31 18.91
CA HIS A 47 -9.17 -13.76 18.15
C HIS A 47 -9.45 -12.31 17.78
N ALA A 48 -8.41 -11.47 17.74
CA ALA A 48 -8.58 -10.09 17.27
C ALA A 48 -9.02 -10.06 15.80
N ILE A 49 -8.35 -10.84 14.96
CA ILE A 49 -8.65 -10.98 13.53
C ILE A 49 -8.75 -12.47 13.17
N VAL A 50 -9.88 -12.86 12.61
CA VAL A 50 -10.11 -14.18 12.01
C VAL A 50 -10.17 -14.00 10.49
N PRO A 51 -9.15 -14.44 9.74
CA PRO A 51 -9.11 -14.34 8.29
C PRO A 51 -10.36 -14.94 7.63
N GLY A 52 -11.06 -14.14 6.83
CA GLY A 52 -12.27 -14.54 6.11
C GLY A 52 -13.55 -14.50 6.95
N ASP A 53 -13.48 -14.19 8.24
CA ASP A 53 -14.64 -14.15 9.12
C ASP A 53 -14.69 -12.87 9.99
N PRO A 54 -15.23 -11.77 9.44
CA PRO A 54 -15.45 -10.53 10.18
C PRO A 54 -16.31 -10.71 11.43
N ARG A 55 -17.28 -11.65 11.42
CA ARG A 55 -18.23 -11.82 12.53
C ARG A 55 -17.57 -12.42 13.77
N ASN A 56 -16.59 -13.30 13.57
CA ASN A 56 -15.81 -13.90 14.65
C ASN A 56 -14.54 -13.11 14.99
N SER A 57 -14.30 -11.97 14.33
CA SER A 57 -13.17 -11.09 14.58
C SER A 57 -13.51 -10.04 15.64
N GLN A 58 -12.86 -10.10 16.81
CA GLN A 58 -13.11 -9.14 17.88
C GLN A 58 -12.82 -7.69 17.46
N LEU A 59 -11.86 -7.46 16.56
CA LEU A 59 -11.60 -6.13 16.00
C LEU A 59 -12.88 -5.50 15.43
N VAL A 60 -13.65 -6.26 14.64
CA VAL A 60 -14.89 -5.78 14.02
C VAL A 60 -15.97 -5.52 15.07
N ALA A 61 -16.13 -6.42 16.03
CA ALA A 61 -17.07 -6.23 17.13
C ALA A 61 -16.78 -4.95 17.92
N ARG A 62 -15.50 -4.70 18.24
CA ARG A 62 -15.06 -3.57 19.07
C ARG A 62 -15.20 -2.22 18.37
N VAL A 63 -14.97 -2.15 17.05
CA VAL A 63 -15.12 -0.87 16.31
C VAL A 63 -16.58 -0.48 16.07
N HIS A 64 -17.51 -1.43 16.18
CA HIS A 64 -18.96 -1.20 16.09
C HIS A 64 -19.67 -1.16 17.44
N ALA A 65 -18.98 -1.47 18.54
CA ALA A 65 -19.59 -1.49 19.85
C ALA A 65 -20.17 -0.11 20.21
N THR A 66 -21.39 -0.12 20.73
CA THR A 66 -22.08 1.06 21.23
C THR A 66 -21.77 1.34 22.69
N ASP A 67 -21.36 0.31 23.44
CA ASP A 67 -20.92 0.45 24.83
C ASP A 67 -19.57 1.18 24.87
N PRO A 68 -19.47 2.34 25.55
CA PRO A 68 -18.21 3.06 25.69
C PRO A 68 -17.06 2.24 26.27
N GLU A 69 -17.33 1.25 27.12
CA GLU A 69 -16.30 0.41 27.76
C GLU A 69 -15.79 -0.70 26.84
N GLU A 70 -16.58 -1.10 25.85
CA GLU A 70 -16.18 -2.11 24.87
C GLU A 70 -15.63 -1.51 23.57
N ARG A 71 -16.00 -0.26 23.27
CA ARG A 71 -15.72 0.38 21.99
C ARG A 71 -14.25 0.74 21.83
N MET A 72 -13.69 0.34 20.69
CA MET A 72 -12.35 0.71 20.27
C MET A 72 -12.38 1.63 19.04
N PRO A 73 -11.60 2.72 19.00
CA PRO A 73 -10.72 3.21 20.07
C PRO A 73 -11.51 3.75 21.29
N PRO A 74 -10.93 3.68 22.51
CA PRO A 74 -11.55 4.24 23.71
C PRO A 74 -11.75 5.76 23.58
N ALA A 75 -12.76 6.32 24.25
CA ALA A 75 -13.12 7.73 24.13
C ALA A 75 -12.00 8.68 24.60
N ASP A 76 -11.24 8.28 25.62
CA ASP A 76 -10.12 9.03 26.20
C ASP A 76 -8.84 8.98 25.34
N SER A 77 -8.74 8.01 24.43
CA SER A 77 -7.61 7.89 23.48
C SER A 77 -7.51 9.07 22.51
N LYS A 78 -8.61 9.81 22.33
CA LYS A 78 -8.83 10.87 21.32
C LYS A 78 -8.64 10.40 19.87
N LEU A 79 -8.63 9.08 19.65
CA LEU A 79 -8.62 8.46 18.33
C LEU A 79 -10.06 8.10 17.93
N SER A 80 -10.32 8.10 16.63
CA SER A 80 -11.59 7.64 16.08
C SER A 80 -11.37 6.99 14.74
N LEU A 81 -12.28 6.11 14.36
CA LEU A 81 -12.35 5.54 13.02
C LEU A 81 -13.52 6.19 12.27
N SER A 82 -13.26 6.63 11.05
CA SER A 82 -14.32 7.01 10.12
C SER A 82 -15.07 5.77 9.62
N PRO A 83 -16.33 5.91 9.15
CA PRO A 83 -17.08 4.79 8.57
C PRO A 83 -16.34 4.10 7.42
N VAL A 84 -15.55 4.85 6.63
CA VAL A 84 -14.76 4.31 5.52
C VAL A 84 -13.58 3.46 6.04
N GLU A 85 -12.92 3.89 7.11
CA GLU A 85 -11.84 3.12 7.75
C GLU A 85 -12.39 1.81 8.34
N ILE A 86 -13.54 1.85 9.02
CA ILE A 86 -14.21 0.65 9.55
C ILE A 86 -14.54 -0.33 8.42
N ALA A 87 -15.24 0.13 7.37
CA ALA A 87 -15.58 -0.71 6.23
C ALA A 87 -14.33 -1.26 5.50
N THR A 88 -13.22 -0.52 5.52
CA THR A 88 -11.93 -0.98 4.96
C THR A 88 -11.33 -2.11 5.79
N LEU A 89 -11.41 -2.04 7.12
CA LEU A 89 -10.95 -3.10 8.01
C LEU A 89 -11.79 -4.37 7.86
N GLU A 90 -13.13 -4.23 7.85
CA GLU A 90 -14.05 -5.36 7.67
C GLU A 90 -13.83 -6.08 6.35
N ARG A 91 -13.80 -5.32 5.24
CA ARG A 91 -13.59 -5.89 3.92
C ARG A 91 -12.23 -6.56 3.78
N TRP A 92 -11.19 -6.02 4.41
CA TRP A 92 -9.89 -6.66 4.42
C TRP A 92 -9.91 -7.99 5.18
N ILE A 93 -10.60 -8.05 6.32
CA ILE A 93 -10.78 -9.30 7.07
C ILE A 93 -11.58 -10.30 6.24
N GLU A 94 -12.69 -9.89 5.63
CA GLU A 94 -13.51 -10.70 4.73
C GLU A 94 -12.69 -11.28 3.57
N GLN A 95 -11.74 -10.52 3.05
CA GLN A 95 -10.81 -10.95 1.99
C GLN A 95 -9.67 -11.86 2.47
N GLY A 96 -9.72 -12.33 3.72
CA GLY A 96 -8.72 -13.24 4.28
C GLY A 96 -7.59 -12.55 5.04
N ALA A 97 -7.75 -11.27 5.38
CA ALA A 97 -6.80 -10.50 6.19
C ALA A 97 -5.33 -10.65 5.72
N GLU A 98 -5.10 -10.64 4.40
CA GLU A 98 -3.78 -10.91 3.84
C GLU A 98 -2.74 -9.92 4.40
N TRP A 99 -1.74 -10.47 5.09
CA TRP A 99 -0.67 -9.70 5.71
C TRP A 99 0.49 -9.56 4.74
N LYS A 100 0.79 -8.33 4.33
CA LYS A 100 1.90 -8.02 3.43
C LYS A 100 3.04 -7.40 4.21
N ASP A 101 4.26 -7.83 3.87
CA ASP A 101 5.46 -7.16 4.33
C ASP A 101 5.48 -5.72 3.82
N HIS A 102 6.25 -4.88 4.52
CA HIS A 102 6.43 -3.52 4.05
C HIS A 102 7.20 -3.54 2.72
N TRP A 103 6.72 -2.81 1.72
CA TRP A 103 7.26 -2.82 0.36
C TRP A 103 8.77 -2.60 0.28
N ALA A 104 9.35 -1.82 1.20
CA ALA A 104 10.79 -1.56 1.27
C ALA A 104 11.64 -2.78 1.70
N PHE A 105 11.03 -3.80 2.31
CA PHE A 105 11.69 -5.05 2.72
C PHE A 105 11.39 -6.22 1.79
N THR A 106 10.51 -6.03 0.80
CA THR A 106 10.30 -7.00 -0.27
C THR A 106 11.29 -6.71 -1.40
N PRO A 107 12.18 -7.64 -1.77
CA PRO A 107 13.08 -7.44 -2.91
C PRO A 107 12.26 -7.13 -4.18
N PRO A 108 12.64 -6.11 -4.97
CA PRO A 108 11.95 -5.82 -6.22
C PRO A 108 12.10 -6.99 -7.18
N ALA A 109 10.99 -7.48 -7.71
CA ALA A 109 10.99 -8.50 -8.75
C ALA A 109 11.08 -7.84 -10.13
N GLN A 110 11.90 -8.39 -11.02
CA GLN A 110 11.96 -7.92 -12.41
C GLN A 110 10.64 -8.26 -13.11
N ALA A 111 9.93 -7.25 -13.60
CA ALA A 111 8.71 -7.44 -14.35
C ALA A 111 9.03 -8.11 -15.71
N ALA A 112 8.15 -9.01 -16.15
CA ALA A 112 8.24 -9.56 -17.50
C ALA A 112 8.12 -8.42 -18.52
N ARG A 113 9.03 -8.40 -19.49
CA ARG A 113 9.01 -7.40 -20.57
C ARG A 113 7.77 -7.65 -21.44
N PRO A 114 6.98 -6.61 -21.76
CA PRO A 114 5.84 -6.76 -22.64
C PRO A 114 6.25 -7.23 -24.03
N GLU A 115 5.43 -8.11 -24.59
CA GLU A 115 5.46 -8.37 -26.04
C GLU A 115 4.80 -7.21 -26.77
N VAL A 116 5.43 -6.79 -27.86
CA VAL A 116 5.00 -5.64 -28.67
C VAL A 116 5.03 -6.07 -30.13
N ARG A 117 4.08 -5.56 -30.92
CA ARG A 117 3.97 -5.86 -32.35
C ARG A 117 5.13 -5.25 -33.12
N ALA A 118 5.47 -3.98 -32.86
CA ALA A 118 6.55 -3.28 -33.53
C ALA A 118 7.90 -3.48 -32.83
N ALA A 119 8.39 -4.73 -32.79
CA ALA A 119 9.58 -5.12 -32.01
C ALA A 119 10.90 -4.40 -32.38
N GLY A 120 10.97 -3.74 -33.55
CA GLY A 120 12.14 -2.97 -33.98
C GLY A 120 12.18 -1.51 -33.51
N TRP A 121 11.09 -0.99 -32.92
CA TRP A 121 11.05 0.39 -32.41
C TRP A 121 11.73 0.56 -31.03
N PRO A 122 11.54 -0.36 -30.05
CA PRO A 122 12.19 -0.24 -28.75
C PRO A 122 13.72 -0.26 -28.85
N ARG A 123 14.39 0.76 -28.31
CA ARG A 123 15.87 0.86 -28.21
C ARG A 123 16.39 0.25 -26.91
N ASN A 124 15.55 0.24 -25.86
CA ASN A 124 15.86 -0.36 -24.57
C ASN A 124 14.63 -1.09 -23.98
N GLU A 125 14.77 -1.59 -22.74
CA GLU A 125 13.70 -2.34 -22.07
C GLU A 125 12.49 -1.47 -21.67
N ILE A 126 12.71 -0.20 -21.34
CA ILE A 126 11.66 0.74 -20.95
C ILE A 126 10.76 1.05 -22.14
N ASP A 127 11.33 1.19 -23.34
CA ASP A 127 10.59 1.48 -24.57
C ASP A 127 9.54 0.40 -24.88
N ARG A 128 9.76 -0.85 -24.45
CA ARG A 128 8.76 -1.92 -24.61
C ARG A 128 7.49 -1.64 -23.81
N PHE A 129 7.62 -1.07 -22.61
CA PHE A 129 6.45 -0.70 -21.79
C PHE A 129 5.70 0.48 -22.38
N VAL A 130 6.43 1.48 -22.90
CA VAL A 130 5.84 2.62 -23.60
C VAL A 130 5.08 2.15 -24.84
N LEU A 131 5.73 1.36 -25.68
CA LEU A 131 5.13 0.83 -26.90
C LEU A 131 3.93 -0.08 -26.62
N ALA A 132 4.00 -0.94 -25.60
CA ALA A 132 2.87 -1.78 -25.20
C ALA A 132 1.64 -0.94 -24.80
N ARG A 133 1.85 0.19 -24.11
CA ARG A 133 0.76 1.13 -23.81
C ARG A 133 0.22 1.79 -25.07
N LEU A 134 1.08 2.28 -25.97
CA LEU A 134 0.67 2.90 -27.23
C LEU A 134 -0.16 1.92 -28.08
N GLU A 135 0.31 0.69 -28.27
CA GLU A 135 -0.37 -0.35 -29.03
C GLU A 135 -1.74 -0.72 -28.45
N ARG A 136 -1.87 -0.75 -27.11
CA ARG A 136 -3.15 -0.98 -26.42
C ARG A 136 -4.14 0.14 -26.70
N GLU A 137 -3.67 1.38 -26.73
CA GLU A 137 -4.49 2.57 -27.05
C GLU A 137 -4.65 2.80 -28.56
N ARG A 138 -4.09 1.92 -29.41
CA ARG A 138 -4.09 2.04 -30.87
C ARG A 138 -3.40 3.31 -31.37
N LEU A 139 -2.34 3.72 -30.67
CA LEU A 139 -1.46 4.82 -31.06
C LEU A 139 -0.16 4.27 -31.63
N GLU A 140 0.43 5.03 -32.54
CA GLU A 140 1.75 4.76 -33.09
C GLU A 140 2.77 5.74 -32.51
N PRO A 141 4.04 5.33 -32.35
CA PRO A 141 5.10 6.26 -31.99
C PRO A 141 5.22 7.40 -33.00
N ALA A 142 5.52 8.60 -32.50
CA ALA A 142 5.86 9.72 -33.37
C ALA A 142 7.15 9.41 -34.17
N PRO A 143 7.29 9.95 -35.39
CA PRO A 143 8.53 9.84 -36.15
C PRO A 143 9.68 10.52 -35.40
N GLU A 144 10.90 10.06 -35.69
CA GLU A 144 12.11 10.67 -35.14
C GLU A 144 12.23 12.14 -35.58
N GLU A 145 12.72 12.95 -34.65
CA GLU A 145 12.81 14.38 -34.82
C GLU A 145 14.11 14.77 -35.52
N VAL A 146 14.09 15.83 -36.33
CA VAL A 146 15.34 16.33 -36.94
C VAL A 146 16.31 16.80 -35.85
N PRO A 147 17.63 16.51 -35.96
CA PRO A 147 18.60 16.74 -34.88
C PRO A 147 18.55 18.15 -34.28
N GLU A 148 18.40 19.16 -35.14
CA GLU A 148 18.41 20.57 -34.76
C GLU A 148 17.17 20.93 -33.93
N ARG A 149 15.99 20.38 -34.30
CA ARG A 149 14.73 20.59 -33.57
C ARG A 149 14.72 19.80 -32.27
N TRP A 150 15.31 18.62 -32.26
CA TRP A 150 15.48 17.82 -31.05
C TRP A 150 16.39 18.52 -30.04
N LEU A 151 17.58 18.95 -30.48
CA LEU A 151 18.56 19.64 -29.64
C LEU A 151 17.97 20.92 -29.06
N ARG A 152 17.30 21.73 -29.88
CA ARG A 152 16.65 22.95 -29.41
C ARG A 152 15.63 22.69 -28.30
N ARG A 153 14.82 21.63 -28.41
CA ARG A 153 13.84 21.26 -27.37
C ARG A 153 14.55 20.81 -26.10
N ALA A 154 15.52 19.90 -26.22
CA ALA A 154 16.26 19.38 -25.09
C ALA A 154 17.01 20.48 -24.32
N SER A 155 17.69 21.40 -25.02
CA SER A 155 18.39 22.52 -24.38
C SER A 155 17.44 23.43 -23.62
N LEU A 156 16.32 23.82 -24.22
CA LEU A 156 15.33 24.66 -23.54
C LEU A 156 14.74 23.99 -22.30
N ASP A 157 14.46 22.69 -22.36
CA ASP A 157 13.88 21.95 -21.24
C ASP A 157 14.88 21.72 -20.08
N ILE A 158 16.16 21.45 -20.41
CA ILE A 158 17.18 21.09 -19.41
C ILE A 158 17.87 22.33 -18.84
N THR A 159 18.17 23.33 -19.67
CA THR A 159 18.97 24.51 -19.27
C THR A 159 18.18 25.82 -19.26
N GLY A 160 17.01 25.86 -19.92
CA GLY A 160 16.23 27.09 -20.10
C GLY A 160 16.75 28.03 -21.20
N LEU A 161 17.80 27.63 -21.93
CA LEU A 161 18.43 28.42 -22.99
C LEU A 161 18.41 27.67 -24.33
N PRO A 162 18.36 28.38 -25.47
CA PRO A 162 18.54 27.74 -26.78
C PRO A 162 19.98 27.21 -26.93
N PRO A 163 20.22 26.22 -27.80
CA PRO A 163 21.56 25.73 -28.10
C PRO A 163 22.40 26.83 -28.77
N SER A 164 23.72 26.77 -28.60
CA SER A 164 24.66 27.64 -29.30
C SER A 164 24.75 27.26 -30.80
N ILE A 165 25.35 28.13 -31.60
CA ILE A 165 25.56 27.83 -33.02
C ILE A 165 26.54 26.66 -33.17
N GLU A 166 27.59 26.64 -32.35
CA GLU A 166 28.57 25.55 -32.33
C GLU A 166 27.98 24.20 -31.90
N GLU A 167 26.88 24.19 -31.14
CA GLU A 167 26.16 22.96 -30.77
C GLU A 167 25.21 22.47 -31.87
N LEU A 168 24.81 23.34 -32.80
CA LEU A 168 23.94 23.01 -33.93
C LEU A 168 24.70 22.49 -35.16
N ASP A 169 26.01 22.75 -35.24
CA ASP A 169 26.93 22.28 -36.29
C ASP A 169 27.40 20.82 -36.04
#